data_AF-A0A536DFK5-F1
#
_entry.id   AF-A0A536DFK5-F1
#
_cell.length_a   1.000
_cell.length_b   1.000
_cell.length_c   1.000
_cell.angle_alpha   90.00
_cell.angle_beta   90.00
_cell.angle_gamma   90.00
#
_symmetry.space_group_name_H-M   'P 1'
#
loop_
_entity.id
_entity.type
_entity.pdbx_description
1 polymer ?
#
loop_
_entity_poly.entity_id
_entity_poly.type
_entity_poly.pdbx_seq_one_letter_code
_entity_poly.pdbx_strand_id
1 'polypeptide(L)' 'MPRSSVTFVCAQCGGETLRWAGQCPYCQAWNTLQEFEVKREPGRRKPESRSSRGANSGGSSARPVPVTQISADSA' A
#
# COMPACT_ATOMS: atom_id res chain seq x y z
N MET A 1 -15.30 11.78 11.89
CA MET A 1 -14.00 11.83 11.19
C MET A 1 -13.24 10.54 11.51
N PRO A 2 -12.67 9.82 10.52
CA PRO A 2 -11.82 8.66 10.81
C PRO A 2 -10.56 9.14 11.54
N ARG A 3 -10.24 8.52 12.67
CA ARG A 3 -8.99 8.79 13.42
C ARG A 3 -7.85 8.08 12.70
N SER A 4 -6.80 8.81 12.35
CA SER A 4 -5.56 8.22 11.82
C SER A 4 -5.00 7.25 12.86
N SER A 5 -4.70 6.03 12.41
CA SER A 5 -4.03 5.03 13.23
C SER A 5 -2.53 5.21 13.02
N VAL A 6 -1.83 5.59 14.08
CA VAL A 6 -0.37 5.70 14.09
C VAL A 6 0.20 4.34 14.46
N THR A 7 1.15 3.85 13.67
CA THR A 7 1.91 2.61 13.97
C THR A 7 3.35 2.99 14.22
N PHE A 8 4.02 2.33 15.15
CA PHE A 8 5.43 2.55 15.44
C PHE A 8 6.24 1.37 14.91
N VAL A 9 7.32 1.64 14.19
CA VAL A 9 8.19 0.63 13.59
C VAL A 9 9.58 0.73 14.19
N CYS A 10 10.15 -0.39 14.60
CA CYS A 10 11.51 -0.44 15.13
C CYS A 10 12.55 -0.36 14.00
N ALA A 11 13.47 0.61 14.07
CA ALA A 11 14.55 0.79 13.11
C ALA A 11 15.66 -0.29 13.17
N GLN A 12 15.64 -1.19 14.16
CA GLN A 12 16.64 -2.25 14.32
C GLN A 12 16.15 -3.62 13.85
N CYS A 13 14.91 -3.97 14.15
CA CYS A 13 14.35 -5.29 13.79
C CYS A 13 13.13 -5.21 12.87
N GLY A 14 12.61 -4.02 12.57
CA GLY A 14 11.40 -3.84 11.76
C GLY A 14 10.10 -4.17 12.48
N GLY A 15 10.13 -4.53 13.76
CA GLY A 15 8.93 -4.88 14.52
C GLY A 15 7.98 -3.71 14.69
N GLU A 16 6.68 -3.97 14.55
CA GLU A 16 5.61 -2.96 14.56
C GLU A 16 4.80 -3.00 15.86
N THR A 17 4.46 -1.83 16.41
CA THR A 17 3.65 -1.68 17.63
C THR A 17 2.63 -0.54 17.48
N LEU A 18 1.49 -0.63 18.16
CA LEU A 18 0.46 0.42 18.16
C LEU A 18 0.66 1.48 19.26
N ARG A 19 1.63 1.26 20.14
CA ARG A 19 1.92 2.09 21.32
C ARG A 19 3.41 2.35 21.41
N TRP A 20 3.76 3.60 21.71
CA TRP A 20 5.11 3.97 22.09
C TRP A 20 5.43 3.44 23.50
N ALA A 21 6.44 2.58 23.61
CA ALA A 21 6.90 2.03 24.89
C ALA A 21 8.35 2.41 25.24
N GLY A 22 9.06 3.13 24.37
CA GLY A 22 10.48 3.48 24.52
C GLY A 22 11.43 2.30 24.25
N GLN A 23 11.03 1.08 24.64
CA GLN A 23 11.70 -0.18 24.35
C GLN A 23 10.90 -1.01 23.32
N CYS A 24 11.59 -1.58 22.34
CA CYS A 24 11.00 -2.49 21.37
C CYS A 24 10.66 -3.85 22.02
N PRO A 25 9.43 -4.40 21.88
CA PRO A 25 9.06 -5.70 22.46
C PRO A 25 9.67 -6.90 21.72
N TYR A 26 10.19 -6.70 20.51
CA TYR A 26 10.73 -7.77 19.67
C TYR A 26 12.24 -7.96 19.87
N CYS A 27 13.02 -6.86 19.89
CA CYS A 27 14.47 -6.90 19.99
C CYS A 27 15.01 -6.27 21.28
N GLN A 28 14.15 -5.79 22.17
CA GLN A 28 14.49 -5.17 23.46
C GLN A 28 15.37 -3.91 23.36
N ALA A 29 15.57 -3.38 22.15
CA ALA A 29 16.34 -2.16 21.91
C ALA A 29 15.56 -0.91 22.33
N TRP A 30 16.27 0.06 22.89
CA TRP A 30 15.73 1.32 23.39
C TRP A 30 15.88 2.45 22.38
N ASN A 31 14.93 3.38 22.34
CA ASN A 31 14.96 4.55 21.45
C ASN A 31 15.04 4.21 19.95
N THR A 32 14.53 3.03 19.56
CA THR A 32 14.55 2.55 18.17
C THR A 32 13.19 2.58 17.49
N LEU A 33 12.12 2.84 18.24
CA LEU A 33 10.76 2.94 17.70
C LEU A 33 10.58 4.29 17.00
N GLN A 34 10.19 4.24 15.72
CA GLN A 34 9.91 5.40 14.88
C GLN A 34 8.44 5.43 14.49
N GLU A 35 7.86 6.61 14.38
CA GLU A 35 6.45 6.79 14.02
C GLU A 35 6.23 6.57 12.52
N PHE A 36 5.33 5.67 12.17
CA PHE A 36 4.92 5.35 10.81
C PHE A 36 3.42 5.62 10.65
N GLU A 37 3.12 6.76 10.04
CA GLU A 37 1.74 7.08 9.68
C GLU A 37 1.38 6.34 8.40
N VAL A 38 0.50 5.34 8.52
CA VAL A 38 -0.09 4.68 7.36
C VAL A 38 -1.06 5.67 6.73
N LYS A 39 -0.57 6.48 5.79
CA LYS A 39 -1.41 7.27 4.89
C LYS A 39 -2.27 6.29 4.11
N ARG A 40 -3.51 6.10 4.56
CA ARG A 40 -4.52 5.43 3.74
C ARG A 40 -4.69 6.30 2.52
N GLU A 41 -4.25 5.82 1.36
CA GLU A 41 -4.62 6.45 0.09
C GLU A 41 -6.15 6.63 0.12
N PRO A 42 -6.65 7.84 -0.16
CA PRO A 42 -8.09 8.08 -0.22
C PRO A 42 -8.64 7.06 -1.21
N GLY A 43 -9.44 6.13 -0.69
CA GLY A 43 -9.66 4.83 -1.30
C GLY A 43 -9.80 4.95 -2.81
N ARG A 44 -8.91 4.29 -3.57
CA ARG A 44 -9.19 3.99 -4.97
C ARG A 44 -10.57 3.36 -4.97
N ARG A 45 -11.56 4.11 -5.46
CA ARG A 45 -12.87 3.54 -5.73
C ARG A 45 -12.57 2.36 -6.62
N LYS A 46 -12.77 1.15 -6.09
CA LYS A 46 -12.80 -0.07 -6.91
C LYS A 46 -13.75 0.30 -8.04
N PRO A 47 -13.32 0.30 -9.32
CA PRO A 47 -14.29 0.47 -10.39
C PRO A 47 -15.22 -0.72 -10.21
N GLU A 48 -16.40 -0.42 -9.67
CA GLU A 48 -17.57 -1.27 -9.69
C GLU A 48 -17.63 -1.79 -11.12
N SER A 49 -17.21 -3.05 -11.25
CA SER A 49 -17.18 -3.76 -12.50
C SER A 49 -18.62 -3.77 -12.98
N ARG A 50 -18.96 -2.80 -13.82
CA ARG A 50 -20.16 -2.84 -14.61
C ARG A 50 -20.09 -4.17 -15.33
N SER A 51 -20.97 -5.09 -14.93
CA SER A 51 -21.26 -6.29 -15.67
C SER A 51 -21.71 -5.88 -17.06
N SER A 52 -20.77 -5.69 -17.98
CA SER A 52 -21.05 -5.80 -19.40
C SER A 52 -21.13 -7.29 -19.70
N ARG A 53 -22.36 -7.81 -19.67
CA ARG A 53 -22.72 -8.96 -20.49
C ARG A 53 -22.21 -8.67 -21.91
N GLY A 54 -21.47 -9.63 -22.45
CA GLY A 54 -20.61 -9.45 -23.61
C GLY A 54 -21.33 -8.97 -24.87
N ALA A 55 -20.57 -8.26 -25.69
CA ALA A 55 -20.70 -8.25 -27.14
C ALA A 55 -19.30 -8.04 -27.74
N ASN A 56 -19.08 -8.75 -28.84
CA ASN A 56 -17.81 -9.15 -29.44
C ASN A 56 -16.97 -8.01 -30.06
N SER A 57 -15.70 -8.35 -30.30
CA SER A 57 -14.78 -7.87 -31.36
C SER A 57 -14.15 -6.47 -31.28
N GLY A 58 -12.83 -6.49 -31.04
CA GLY A 58 -11.87 -5.70 -31.84
C GLY A 58 -11.61 -4.26 -31.40
N GLY A 59 -10.77 -4.08 -30.38
CA GLY A 59 -10.20 -2.77 -30.07
C GLY A 59 -9.50 -2.80 -28.72
N SER A 60 -8.17 -2.69 -28.72
CA SER A 60 -7.32 -2.75 -27.54
C SER A 60 -7.71 -1.69 -26.51
N SER A 61 -8.59 -2.07 -25.59
CA SER A 61 -8.86 -1.31 -24.38
C SER A 61 -7.59 -1.37 -23.53
N ALA A 62 -6.92 -0.22 -23.35
CA ALA A 62 -5.68 -0.12 -22.59
C ALA A 62 -5.96 -0.46 -21.10
N ARG A 63 -5.87 -1.74 -20.77
CA ARG A 63 -5.95 -2.25 -19.39
C ARG A 63 -4.62 -1.94 -18.72
N PRO A 64 -4.61 -1.50 -17.45
CA PRO A 64 -3.37 -1.26 -16.72
C PRO A 64 -2.57 -2.57 -16.66
N VAL A 65 -1.45 -2.59 -17.38
CA VAL A 65 -0.52 -3.71 -17.41
C VAL A 65 0.47 -3.52 -16.26
N PRO A 66 0.82 -4.58 -15.51
CA PRO A 66 1.84 -4.47 -14.49
C PRO A 66 3.16 -3.99 -15.10
N VAL A 67 3.94 -3.26 -14.30
CA VAL A 67 5.19 -2.60 -14.72
C VAL A 67 6.20 -3.55 -15.37
N THR A 68 6.13 -4.85 -15.08
CA THR A 68 6.96 -5.90 -15.70
C THR A 68 6.69 -6.11 -17.19
N GLN A 69 5.57 -5.62 -17.72
CA GLN A 69 5.16 -5.83 -19.10
C GLN A 69 5.27 -4.56 -19.96
N ILE A 70 5.84 -3.48 -19.43
CA ILE A 70 6.09 -2.26 -20.18
C ILE A 70 7.42 -2.45 -20.90
N SER A 71 7.37 -2.83 -22.18
CA SER A 71 8.54 -2.76 -23.05
C SER A 71 8.70 -1.30 -23.47
N ALA A 72 9.86 -0.71 -23.20
CA ALA A 72 10.16 0.66 -23.60
C ALA A 72 10.19 0.73 -25.13
N ASP A 73 9.20 1.38 -25.73
CA ASP A 73 9.17 1.66 -27.17
C ASP A 73 10.07 2.88 -27.43
N SER A 74 10.91 2.82 -28.45
CA SER A 74 11.70 3.96 -28.92
C SER A 74 11.89 3.88 -30.43
N ALA A 75 11.08 4.68 -31.11
CA ALA A 75 11.24 5.33 -32.43
C ALA A 75 11.37 4.46 -33.69
#